data_AF-A0A818ZIM5-F1
#
_entry.id   AF-A0A818ZIM5-F1
#
_cell.length_a   1.000
_cell.length_b   1.000
_cell.length_c   1.000
_cell.angle_alpha   90.00
_cell.angle_beta   90.00
_cell.angle_gamma   90.00
#
_symmetry.space_group_name_H-M   'P 1'
#
loop_
_entity.id
_entity.type
_entity.pdbx_description
1 polymer ?
#
loop_
_entity_poly.entity_id
_entity_poly.type
_entity_poly.pdbx_seq_one_letter_code
_entity_poly.pdbx_strand_id
1 'polypeptide(L)'
;MYPNLNTLELAHIYFNLKVHKPDLPVRPIIASINAPARLISSFLDQLLTPIYNEVTKDYTFINGIDVVRKLEKYQQDVYLTSTTLFVIFDVSDLYTMIPRDGALAALSRFCTKYATNKKIGNLTIDAILRLARVVLDTNSFAYKDKYYRQIKGGAMGSPFTMILTNIYMFDWEQDLIEHQTLHKEIYGRYIDDVFMTTNLSKEEILKELEATTKKDSNINITTAIYWTIYWTYIYWKSSDL
;
A
#
# COMPACT_ATOMS: atom_id res chain seq x y z
N MET A 1 12.49 -13.31 -23.10
CA MET A 1 11.49 -12.97 -24.14
C MET A 1 11.84 -11.57 -24.64
N TYR A 2 12.31 -11.43 -25.88
CA TYR A 2 12.64 -10.12 -26.46
C TYR A 2 11.34 -9.36 -26.77
N PRO A 3 11.26 -8.03 -26.55
CA PRO A 3 10.09 -7.25 -26.91
C PRO A 3 9.90 -7.28 -28.43
N ASN A 4 8.70 -7.65 -28.90
CA ASN A 4 8.34 -7.54 -30.30
C ASN A 4 8.02 -6.07 -30.60
N LEU A 5 8.88 -5.42 -31.39
CA LEU A 5 8.73 -4.00 -31.74
C LEU A 5 7.43 -3.73 -32.52
N ASN A 6 6.88 -4.74 -33.20
CA ASN A 6 5.63 -4.62 -33.95
C ASN A 6 4.37 -4.67 -33.06
N THR A 7 4.52 -4.96 -31.76
CA THR A 7 3.40 -4.99 -30.79
C THR A 7 3.50 -3.89 -29.75
N LEU A 8 4.39 -2.91 -29.95
CA LEU A 8 4.59 -1.81 -29.02
C LEU A 8 3.46 -0.79 -29.21
N GLU A 9 2.71 -0.54 -28.15
CA GLU A 9 1.62 0.44 -28.16
C GLU A 9 1.76 1.37 -26.96
N LEU A 10 1.35 2.62 -27.14
CA LEU A 10 1.22 3.53 -26.02
C LEU A 10 0.10 3.07 -25.11
N ALA A 11 0.22 3.37 -23.82
CA ALA A 11 -0.85 3.05 -22.89
C ALA A 11 -2.12 3.82 -23.25
N HIS A 12 -3.28 3.25 -22.95
CA HIS A 12 -4.58 3.90 -23.15
C HIS A 12 -5.31 4.05 -21.82
N ILE A 13 -6.07 5.15 -21.67
CA ILE A 13 -6.89 5.40 -20.49
C ILE A 13 -8.33 4.94 -20.73
N TYR A 14 -8.89 4.25 -19.75
CA TYR A 14 -10.32 3.95 -19.67
C TYR A 14 -10.85 4.24 -18.27
N PHE A 15 -12.17 4.24 -18.10
CA PHE A 15 -12.81 4.67 -16.85
C PHE A 15 -13.74 3.57 -16.33
N ASN A 16 -13.54 3.20 -15.06
CA ASN A 16 -14.45 2.31 -14.34
C ASN A 16 -15.36 3.13 -13.42
N LEU A 17 -16.64 2.78 -13.32
CA LEU A 17 -17.55 3.42 -12.37
C LEU A 17 -17.42 2.79 -10.98
N LYS A 18 -17.35 3.63 -9.93
CA LYS A 18 -17.50 3.17 -8.54
C LYS A 18 -19.00 3.03 -8.22
N VAL A 19 -19.63 1.95 -8.71
CA VAL A 19 -21.09 1.70 -8.63
C VAL A 19 -21.67 1.65 -7.21
N HIS A 20 -20.82 1.47 -6.20
CA HIS A 20 -21.20 1.43 -4.79
C HIS A 20 -21.24 2.82 -4.11
N LYS A 21 -20.87 3.91 -4.82
CA LYS A 21 -20.93 5.28 -4.28
C LYS A 21 -22.08 6.06 -4.92
N PRO A 22 -22.82 6.89 -4.15
CA PRO A 22 -24.01 7.61 -4.64
C PRO A 22 -23.77 8.43 -5.91
N ASP A 23 -22.62 9.10 -6.00
CA ASP A 23 -22.29 9.99 -7.11
C ASP A 23 -21.65 9.28 -8.33
N LEU A 24 -21.56 7.95 -8.29
CA LEU A 24 -20.94 7.11 -9.33
C LEU A 24 -19.59 7.66 -9.85
N PRO A 25 -18.64 8.05 -8.97
CA PRO A 25 -17.40 8.65 -9.40
C PRO A 25 -16.61 7.69 -10.31
N VAL A 26 -15.98 8.26 -11.33
CA VAL A 26 -15.13 7.51 -12.27
C VAL A 26 -13.75 7.25 -11.68
N ARG A 27 -13.22 6.06 -11.94
CA ARG A 27 -11.84 5.65 -11.63
C ARG A 27 -11.09 5.49 -12.95
N PRO A 28 -10.16 6.40 -13.29
CA PRO A 28 -9.33 6.25 -14.47
C PRO A 28 -8.34 5.09 -14.28
N ILE A 29 -8.16 4.26 -15.30
CA ILE A 29 -7.18 3.17 -15.35
C ILE A 29 -6.33 3.32 -16.61
N ILE A 30 -5.02 3.14 -16.46
CA ILE A 30 -4.05 3.25 -17.57
C ILE A 30 -3.63 1.84 -17.99
N ALA A 31 -4.23 1.34 -19.07
CA ALA A 31 -3.88 0.05 -19.66
C ALA A 31 -2.50 0.14 -20.36
N SER A 32 -1.48 -0.48 -19.76
CA SER A 32 -0.09 -0.43 -20.25
C SER A 32 0.43 -1.80 -20.72
N ILE A 33 -0.45 -2.68 -21.20
CA ILE A 33 -0.14 -4.09 -21.53
C ILE A 33 0.99 -4.19 -22.59
N ASN A 34 1.07 -3.23 -23.50
CA ASN A 34 2.05 -3.20 -24.59
C ASN A 34 3.05 -2.03 -24.47
N ALA A 35 3.11 -1.39 -23.29
CA ALA A 35 3.92 -0.20 -23.09
C ALA A 35 5.44 -0.53 -23.02
N PRO A 36 6.32 0.38 -23.48
CA PRO A 36 7.77 0.15 -23.55
C PRO A 36 8.42 -0.27 -22.22
N ALA A 37 7.98 0.30 -21.11
CA ALA A 37 8.53 0.02 -19.80
C ALA A 37 7.88 -1.17 -19.07
N ARG A 38 6.92 -1.89 -19.70
CA ARG A 38 6.23 -3.00 -19.03
C ARG A 38 7.19 -4.09 -18.56
N LEU A 39 8.15 -4.46 -19.40
CA LEU A 39 9.10 -5.52 -19.07
C LEU A 39 10.01 -5.11 -17.89
N ILE A 40 10.47 -3.85 -17.88
CA ILE A 40 11.24 -3.30 -16.76
C ILE A 40 10.37 -3.27 -15.49
N SER A 41 9.12 -2.83 -15.61
CA SER A 41 8.16 -2.81 -14.51
C SER A 41 7.92 -4.21 -13.93
N SER A 42 7.72 -5.22 -14.78
CA SER A 42 7.51 -6.60 -14.33
C SER A 42 8.77 -7.18 -13.69
N PHE A 43 9.94 -6.86 -14.22
CA PHE A 43 11.21 -7.30 -13.67
C PHE A 43 11.47 -6.70 -12.28
N LEU A 44 11.25 -5.40 -12.09
CA LEU A 44 11.39 -4.75 -10.78
C LEU A 44 10.40 -5.28 -9.75
N ASP A 45 9.15 -5.54 -10.17
CA ASP A 45 8.15 -6.16 -9.30
C ASP A 45 8.58 -7.56 -8.82
N GLN A 46 9.01 -8.43 -9.73
CA GLN A 46 9.53 -9.76 -9.39
C GLN A 46 10.76 -9.71 -8.49
N LEU A 47 11.58 -8.68 -8.62
CA LEU A 47 12.79 -8.49 -7.83
C LEU A 47 12.49 -8.03 -6.39
N LEU A 48 11.52 -7.12 -6.22
CA LEU A 48 11.28 -6.41 -4.96
C LEU A 48 10.18 -7.04 -4.11
N THR A 49 9.12 -7.58 -4.73
CA THR A 49 7.94 -8.11 -4.04
C THR A 49 8.27 -9.23 -3.03
N PRO A 50 9.15 -10.21 -3.33
CA PRO A 50 9.51 -11.23 -2.34
C PRO A 50 10.15 -10.66 -1.08
N ILE A 51 11.01 -9.66 -1.23
CA ILE A 51 11.70 -9.01 -0.11
C ILE A 51 10.70 -8.21 0.71
N TYR A 52 9.87 -7.41 0.03
CA TYR A 52 8.81 -6.64 0.69
C TYR A 52 7.87 -7.54 1.49
N ASN A 53 7.38 -8.63 0.89
CA ASN A 53 6.46 -9.53 1.55
C ASN A 53 7.09 -10.18 2.79
N GLU A 54 8.36 -10.56 2.75
CA GLU A 54 9.05 -11.13 3.91
C GLU A 54 9.20 -10.11 5.04
N VAL A 55 9.63 -8.88 4.73
CA VAL A 55 9.88 -7.85 5.77
C VAL A 55 8.60 -7.24 6.34
N THR A 56 7.49 -7.33 5.61
CA THR A 56 6.20 -6.74 6.01
C THR A 56 5.15 -7.77 6.40
N LYS A 57 5.49 -9.06 6.48
CA LYS A 57 4.55 -10.16 6.76
C LYS A 57 3.74 -9.95 8.04
N ASP A 58 4.35 -9.36 9.06
CA ASP A 58 3.70 -9.12 10.36
C ASP A 58 2.85 -7.85 10.38
N TYR A 59 2.90 -7.03 9.32
CA TYR A 59 2.22 -5.74 9.22
C TYR A 59 1.30 -5.65 7.99
N THR A 60 1.14 -6.74 7.26
CA THR A 60 0.27 -6.83 6.09
C THR A 60 -0.78 -7.89 6.32
N PHE A 61 -2.05 -7.53 6.15
CA PHE A 61 -3.14 -8.50 6.14
C PHE A 61 -3.36 -9.03 4.72
N ILE A 62 -3.76 -10.30 4.58
CA ILE A 62 -4.11 -10.88 3.27
C ILE A 62 -5.62 -10.87 3.08
N ASN A 63 -6.38 -11.00 4.17
CA ASN A 63 -7.84 -10.98 4.18
C ASN A 63 -8.38 -10.79 5.61
N GLY A 64 -9.70 -10.74 5.76
CA GLY A 64 -10.35 -10.61 7.07
C GLY A 64 -10.11 -11.78 8.03
N ILE A 65 -9.84 -12.99 7.54
CA ILE A 65 -9.54 -14.14 8.40
C ILE A 65 -8.21 -13.92 9.13
N ASP A 66 -7.22 -13.31 8.48
CA ASP A 66 -5.95 -12.99 9.14
C ASP A 66 -6.13 -11.97 10.26
N VAL A 67 -7.00 -10.98 10.07
CA VAL A 67 -7.35 -9.99 11.11
C VAL A 67 -7.97 -10.71 12.32
N VAL A 68 -8.94 -11.59 12.08
CA VAL A 68 -9.61 -12.36 13.15
C VAL A 68 -8.60 -13.23 13.90
N ARG A 69 -7.76 -13.99 13.20
CA ARG A 69 -6.73 -14.83 13.84
C ARG A 69 -5.75 -14.02 14.69
N LYS A 70 -5.35 -12.85 14.21
CA LYS A 70 -4.44 -11.97 14.94
C LYS A 70 -5.10 -11.41 16.21
N LEU A 71 -6.39 -11.08 16.14
CA LEU A 71 -7.20 -10.66 17.29
C LEU A 71 -7.41 -11.80 18.30
N GLU A 72 -7.73 -13.01 17.85
CA GLU A 72 -7.87 -14.18 18.73
C GLU A 72 -6.57 -14.43 19.50
N LYS A 73 -5.42 -14.38 18.82
CA LYS A 73 -4.12 -14.49 19.47
C LYS A 73 -3.85 -13.34 20.44
N TYR A 74 -4.14 -12.10 20.04
CA TYR A 74 -3.99 -10.91 20.89
C TYR A 74 -4.83 -10.99 22.18
N GLN A 75 -6.02 -11.60 22.10
CA GLN A 75 -6.85 -11.91 23.25
C GLN A 75 -6.28 -13.05 24.10
N GLN A 76 -5.81 -14.15 23.49
CA GLN A 76 -5.19 -15.27 24.19
C GLN A 76 -3.94 -14.86 24.96
N ASP A 77 -3.15 -13.95 24.40
CA ASP A 77 -1.96 -13.37 25.03
C ASP A 77 -2.30 -12.30 26.08
N VAL A 78 -3.60 -12.09 26.37
CA VAL A 78 -4.13 -11.17 27.39
C VAL A 78 -3.77 -9.70 27.12
N TYR A 79 -3.60 -9.33 25.85
CA TYR A 79 -3.36 -7.94 25.46
C TYR A 79 -4.65 -7.19 25.09
N LEU A 80 -5.71 -7.90 24.72
CA LEU A 80 -7.03 -7.30 24.50
C LEU A 80 -7.71 -6.97 25.82
N THR A 81 -7.94 -5.70 26.10
CA THR A 81 -8.57 -5.21 27.34
C THR A 81 -9.87 -4.48 27.05
N SER A 82 -10.64 -4.16 28.10
CA SER A 82 -11.86 -3.35 27.98
C SER A 82 -11.60 -1.89 27.58
N THR A 83 -10.34 -1.44 27.64
CA THR A 83 -9.93 -0.10 27.23
C THR A 83 -9.32 -0.08 25.83
N THR A 84 -9.14 -1.24 25.20
CA THR A 84 -8.56 -1.33 23.86
C THR A 84 -9.53 -0.77 22.82
N LEU A 85 -9.11 0.30 22.15
CA LEU A 85 -9.77 0.91 21.01
C LEU A 85 -9.38 0.19 19.72
N PHE A 86 -10.34 0.06 18.81
CA PHE A 86 -10.10 -0.43 17.45
C PHE A 86 -10.13 0.77 16.51
N VAL A 87 -9.05 0.93 15.76
CA VAL A 87 -8.86 2.07 14.87
C VAL A 87 -8.74 1.54 13.46
N ILE A 88 -9.60 2.06 12.58
CA ILE A 88 -9.61 1.73 11.17
C ILE A 88 -9.46 3.03 10.40
N PHE A 89 -8.61 3.05 9.39
CA PHE A 89 -8.56 4.17 8.48
C PHE A 89 -8.24 3.74 7.06
N ASP A 90 -8.82 4.48 6.11
CA ASP A 90 -8.56 4.33 4.66
C ASP A 90 -7.53 5.37 4.23
N VAL A 91 -6.58 4.98 3.38
CA VAL A 91 -5.62 5.89 2.73
C VAL A 91 -6.13 6.27 1.35
N SER A 92 -6.57 7.52 1.22
CA SER A 92 -7.24 7.99 0.02
C SER A 92 -6.29 8.21 -1.16
N ASP A 93 -6.75 7.82 -2.36
CA ASP A 93 -6.08 8.06 -3.65
C ASP A 93 -4.61 7.61 -3.71
N LEU A 94 -4.30 6.54 -2.97
CA LEU A 94 -2.96 6.04 -2.70
C LEU A 94 -2.07 5.99 -3.97
N TYR A 95 -2.51 5.31 -5.03
CA TYR A 95 -1.69 5.15 -6.25
C TYR A 95 -1.54 6.42 -7.10
N THR A 96 -2.49 7.36 -6.98
CA THR A 96 -2.54 8.59 -7.78
C THR A 96 -1.84 9.77 -7.12
N MET A 97 -1.66 9.74 -5.80
CA MET A 97 -1.08 10.86 -5.05
C MET A 97 0.39 10.69 -4.69
N ILE A 98 0.98 9.52 -4.89
CA ILE A 98 2.38 9.31 -4.49
C ILE A 98 3.35 10.16 -5.33
N PRO A 99 4.20 11.00 -4.70
CA PRO A 99 5.18 11.80 -5.40
C PRO A 99 6.31 10.91 -5.92
N ARG A 100 6.72 11.13 -7.17
CA ARG A 100 7.76 10.33 -7.83
C ARG A 100 9.07 10.30 -7.04
N ASP A 101 9.58 11.47 -6.67
CA ASP A 101 10.88 11.59 -6.01
C ASP A 101 10.81 11.06 -4.57
N GLY A 102 9.69 11.27 -3.87
CA GLY A 102 9.44 10.68 -2.55
C GLY A 102 9.40 9.15 -2.59
N ALA A 103 8.74 8.58 -3.59
CA ALA A 103 8.69 7.13 -3.80
C ALA A 103 10.07 6.54 -4.12
N LEU A 104 10.88 7.21 -4.96
CA LEU A 104 12.25 6.78 -5.24
C LEU A 104 13.15 6.89 -4.01
N ALA A 105 12.95 7.91 -3.17
CA ALA A 105 13.68 8.04 -1.91
C ALA A 105 13.31 6.92 -0.92
N ALA A 106 12.02 6.59 -0.79
CA ALA A 106 11.55 5.46 0.01
C ALA A 106 12.10 4.13 -0.50
N LEU A 107 12.08 3.92 -1.83
CA LEU A 107 12.72 2.74 -2.45
C LEU A 107 14.22 2.67 -2.14
N SER A 108 14.93 3.80 -2.21
CA SER A 108 16.35 3.86 -1.87
C SER A 108 16.60 3.46 -0.42
N ARG A 109 15.81 3.96 0.53
CA ARG A 109 15.89 3.59 1.96
C ARG A 109 15.61 2.11 2.15
N PHE A 110 14.52 1.62 1.55
CA PHE A 110 14.12 0.21 1.59
C PHE A 110 15.24 -0.70 1.06
N CYS A 111 15.74 -0.44 -0.15
CA CYS A 111 16.82 -1.23 -0.72
C CYS A 111 18.10 -1.14 0.14
N THR A 112 18.43 0.02 0.70
CA THR A 112 19.62 0.15 1.55
C THR A 112 19.50 -0.67 2.83
N LYS A 113 18.30 -0.70 3.43
CA LYS A 113 18.01 -1.42 4.69
C LYS A 113 18.01 -2.94 4.49
N TYR A 114 17.49 -3.43 3.37
CA TYR A 114 17.23 -4.86 3.15
C TYR A 114 18.10 -5.52 2.06
N ALA A 115 19.01 -4.79 1.41
CA ALA A 115 19.96 -5.37 0.46
C ALA A 115 21.10 -6.12 1.15
N THR A 116 21.54 -7.21 0.54
CA THR A 116 22.75 -7.92 0.93
C THR A 116 23.93 -7.39 0.12
N ASN A 117 25.00 -6.93 0.78
CA ASN A 117 26.19 -6.37 0.11
C ASN A 117 25.85 -5.21 -0.87
N LYS A 118 24.89 -4.36 -0.50
CA LYS A 118 24.37 -3.24 -1.34
C LYS A 118 23.82 -3.69 -2.70
N LYS A 119 23.34 -4.93 -2.78
CA LYS A 119 22.69 -5.50 -3.96
C LYS A 119 21.39 -6.20 -3.62
N ILE A 120 20.48 -6.19 -4.57
CA ILE A 120 19.30 -7.05 -4.57
C ILE A 120 19.40 -7.97 -5.79
N GLY A 121 19.47 -9.27 -5.55
CA GLY A 121 19.93 -10.22 -6.55
C GLY A 121 21.32 -9.81 -7.07
N ASN A 122 21.42 -9.58 -8.37
CA ASN A 122 22.69 -9.18 -9.02
C ASN A 122 22.80 -7.69 -9.31
N LEU A 123 21.80 -6.88 -8.95
CA LEU A 123 21.77 -5.46 -9.26
C LEU A 123 22.22 -4.59 -8.08
N THR A 124 22.96 -3.53 -8.39
CA THR A 124 23.25 -2.46 -7.43
C THR A 124 22.00 -1.63 -7.16
N ILE A 125 21.94 -0.99 -5.99
CA ILE A 125 20.84 -0.09 -5.64
C ILE A 125 20.69 1.04 -6.68
N ASP A 126 21.79 1.62 -7.17
CA ASP A 126 21.76 2.65 -8.22
C ASP A 126 21.11 2.13 -9.52
N ALA A 127 21.42 0.91 -9.94
CA ALA A 127 20.81 0.31 -11.13
C ALA A 127 19.29 0.13 -10.95
N ILE A 128 18.85 -0.31 -9.77
CA ILE A 128 17.42 -0.46 -9.43
C ILE A 128 16.72 0.89 -9.48
N LEU A 129 17.31 1.93 -8.87
CA LEU A 129 16.75 3.28 -8.87
C LEU A 129 16.66 3.89 -10.27
N ARG A 130 17.66 3.66 -11.14
CA ARG A 130 17.62 4.10 -12.55
C ARG A 130 16.52 3.40 -13.33
N LEU A 131 16.38 2.08 -13.17
CA LEU A 131 15.28 1.32 -13.81
C LEU A 131 13.91 1.79 -13.31
N ALA A 132 13.76 2.01 -12.01
CA ALA A 132 12.55 2.57 -11.41
C ALA A 132 12.22 3.94 -12.00
N ARG A 133 13.22 4.82 -12.13
CA ARG A 133 13.06 6.14 -12.74
C ARG A 133 12.59 6.04 -14.19
N VAL A 134 13.14 5.12 -14.98
CA VAL A 134 12.70 4.89 -16.36
C VAL A 134 11.22 4.50 -16.40
N VAL A 135 10.76 3.59 -15.54
CA VAL A 135 9.33 3.20 -15.49
C VAL A 135 8.44 4.40 -15.15
N LEU A 136 8.85 5.23 -14.20
CA LEU A 136 8.06 6.41 -13.78
C LEU A 136 8.07 7.53 -14.83
N ASP A 137 9.20 7.74 -15.52
CA ASP A 137 9.37 8.79 -16.53
C ASP A 137 8.65 8.47 -17.85
N THR A 138 8.50 7.18 -18.15
CA THR A 138 7.84 6.68 -19.37
C THR A 138 6.33 6.42 -19.18
N ASN A 139 5.77 6.78 -18.03
CA ASN A 139 4.34 6.67 -17.75
C ASN A 139 3.53 7.71 -18.56
N SER A 140 3.32 7.40 -19.83
CA SER A 140 2.59 8.22 -20.79
C SER A 140 1.50 7.41 -21.49
N PHE A 141 0.37 8.04 -21.78
CA PHE A 141 -0.78 7.42 -22.42
C PHE A 141 -1.39 8.31 -23.50
N ALA A 142 -2.09 7.69 -24.44
CA ALA A 142 -2.84 8.37 -25.50
C ALA A 142 -4.34 8.44 -25.15
N TYR A 143 -4.94 9.62 -25.33
CA TYR A 143 -6.38 9.83 -25.19
C TYR A 143 -6.87 10.90 -26.15
N LYS A 144 -7.88 10.59 -26.98
CA LYS A 144 -8.45 11.51 -27.99
C LYS A 144 -7.37 12.20 -28.83
N ASP A 145 -6.51 11.39 -29.45
CA ASP A 145 -5.40 11.83 -30.32
C ASP A 145 -4.37 12.78 -29.67
N LYS A 146 -4.36 12.84 -28.34
CA LYS A 146 -3.39 13.61 -27.55
C LYS A 146 -2.59 12.69 -26.64
N TYR A 147 -1.34 13.08 -26.40
CA TYR A 147 -0.42 12.37 -25.52
C TYR A 147 -0.35 13.07 -24.16
N TYR A 148 -0.47 12.28 -23.11
CA TYR A 148 -0.40 12.75 -21.72
C TYR A 148 0.67 11.97 -20.99
N ARG A 149 1.35 12.64 -20.06
CA ARG A 149 2.31 12.01 -19.14
C ARG A 149 1.82 12.24 -17.72
N GLN A 150 1.75 11.17 -16.95
CA GLN A 150 1.39 11.27 -15.55
C GLN A 150 2.57 11.85 -14.75
N ILE A 151 2.36 13.01 -14.13
CA ILE A 151 3.38 13.75 -13.39
C ILE A 151 3.38 13.42 -11.88
N LYS A 152 2.28 12.86 -11.37
CA LYS A 152 2.10 12.48 -9.95
C LYS A 152 1.40 11.12 -9.87
N GLY A 153 1.81 10.29 -8.91
CA GLY A 153 1.42 8.89 -8.83
C GLY A 153 2.09 8.03 -9.90
N GLY A 154 1.70 6.75 -9.94
CA GLY A 154 2.09 5.82 -11.00
C GLY A 154 0.88 5.34 -11.81
N ALA A 155 1.16 4.61 -12.89
CA ALA A 155 0.11 4.05 -13.73
C ALA A 155 -0.64 2.98 -12.94
N MET A 156 -1.93 3.20 -12.70
CA MET A 156 -2.81 2.15 -12.20
C MET A 156 -2.85 1.02 -13.24
N GLY A 157 -2.19 -0.10 -12.93
CA GLY A 157 -1.99 -1.24 -13.84
C GLY A 157 -0.52 -1.60 -14.11
N SER A 158 0.43 -0.75 -13.69
CA SER A 158 1.86 -1.11 -13.70
C SER A 158 2.19 -1.98 -12.48
N PRO A 159 2.74 -3.21 -12.66
CA PRO A 159 3.16 -4.06 -11.54
C PRO A 159 4.13 -3.35 -10.59
N PHE A 160 5.08 -2.58 -11.15
CA PHE A 160 6.07 -1.87 -10.36
C PHE A 160 5.46 -0.73 -9.54
N THR A 161 4.46 -0.04 -10.08
CA THR A 161 3.76 1.03 -9.35
C THR A 161 3.14 0.50 -8.07
N MET A 162 2.58 -0.72 -8.11
CA MET A 162 1.95 -1.34 -6.95
C MET A 162 2.96 -1.61 -5.82
N ILE A 163 4.07 -2.29 -6.12
CA ILE A 163 5.10 -2.57 -5.13
C ILE A 163 5.81 -1.30 -4.64
N LEU A 164 6.06 -0.33 -5.52
CA LEU A 164 6.66 0.94 -5.14
C LEU A 164 5.75 1.73 -4.18
N THR A 165 4.45 1.71 -4.43
CA THR A 165 3.44 2.32 -3.56
C THR A 165 3.43 1.68 -2.19
N ASN A 166 3.47 0.35 -2.14
CA ASN A 166 3.54 -0.38 -0.88
C ASN A 166 4.83 -0.09 -0.10
N ILE A 167 5.98 0.01 -0.78
CA ILE A 167 7.25 0.41 -0.15
C ILE A 167 7.18 1.84 0.40
N TYR A 168 6.59 2.77 -0.35
CA TYR A 168 6.41 4.15 0.08
C TYR A 168 5.51 4.24 1.31
N MET A 169 4.40 3.49 1.32
CA MET A 169 3.54 3.38 2.50
C MET A 169 4.29 2.79 3.67
N PHE A 170 4.98 1.66 3.49
CA PHE A 170 5.71 1.03 4.58
C PHE A 170 6.74 1.98 5.22
N ASP A 171 7.40 2.83 4.43
CA ASP A 171 8.30 3.87 4.94
C ASP A 171 7.57 4.96 5.75
N TRP A 172 6.39 5.40 5.32
CA TRP A 172 5.55 6.34 6.08
C TRP A 172 4.96 5.72 7.36
N GLU A 173 4.64 4.42 7.32
CA GLU A 173 4.02 3.67 8.42
C GLU A 173 4.98 3.31 9.55
N GLN A 174 6.30 3.53 9.39
CA GLN A 174 7.31 3.04 10.34
C GLN A 174 7.04 3.49 11.78
N ASP A 175 6.72 4.76 12.02
CA ASP A 175 6.50 5.25 13.38
C ASP A 175 5.28 4.60 14.04
N LEU A 176 4.20 4.36 13.27
CA LEU A 176 3.02 3.64 13.77
C LEU A 176 3.39 2.18 14.07
N ILE A 177 4.10 1.53 13.15
CA ILE A 177 4.54 0.14 13.31
C ILE A 177 5.46 -0.02 14.54
N GLU A 178 6.39 0.91 14.74
CA GLU A 178 7.30 0.93 15.88
C GLU A 178 6.56 1.13 17.20
N HIS A 179 5.62 2.07 17.26
CA HIS A 179 4.73 2.26 18.41
C HIS A 179 3.96 0.97 18.73
N GLN A 180 3.28 0.39 17.73
CA GLN A 180 2.51 -0.84 17.96
C GLN A 180 3.36 -2.01 18.40
N THR A 181 4.55 -2.16 17.83
CA THR A 181 5.48 -3.21 18.24
C THR A 181 5.93 -3.03 19.68
N LEU A 182 6.24 -1.80 20.10
CA LEU A 182 6.66 -1.47 21.47
C LEU A 182 5.55 -1.75 22.49
N HIS A 183 4.31 -1.39 22.16
CA HIS A 183 3.14 -1.55 23.03
C HIS A 183 2.45 -2.91 22.87
N LYS A 184 3.01 -3.79 22.02
CA LYS A 184 2.47 -5.11 21.66
C LYS A 184 1.09 -5.04 21.01
N GLU A 185 0.71 -3.90 20.45
CA GLU A 185 -0.58 -3.67 19.82
C GLU A 185 -0.60 -4.19 18.38
N ILE A 186 -1.78 -4.41 17.82
CA ILE A 186 -1.91 -4.85 16.43
C ILE A 186 -1.72 -3.64 15.52
N TYR A 187 -0.89 -3.83 14.48
CA TYR A 187 -0.93 -3.07 13.25
C TYR A 187 -1.12 -4.03 12.07
N GLY A 188 -1.87 -3.61 11.06
CA GLY A 188 -1.73 -4.17 9.73
C GLY A 188 -2.52 -3.43 8.66
N ARG A 189 -2.00 -3.46 7.44
CA ARG A 189 -2.62 -2.87 6.26
C ARG A 189 -3.05 -3.93 5.25
N TYR A 190 -4.23 -3.75 4.66
CA TYR A 190 -4.70 -4.44 3.47
C TYR A 190 -4.89 -3.41 2.36
N ILE A 191 -3.92 -3.32 1.44
CA ILE A 191 -3.90 -2.36 0.33
C ILE A 191 -4.01 -0.91 0.86
N ASP A 192 -5.20 -0.31 0.85
CA ASP A 192 -5.58 1.03 1.27
C ASP A 192 -6.23 1.08 2.66
N ASP A 193 -6.70 -0.05 3.19
CA ASP A 193 -7.31 -0.17 4.51
C ASP A 193 -6.29 -0.51 5.60
N VAL A 194 -6.25 0.25 6.69
CA VAL A 194 -5.43 -0.04 7.87
C VAL A 194 -6.32 -0.41 9.04
N PHE A 195 -5.92 -1.44 9.78
CA PHE A 195 -6.50 -1.83 11.05
C PHE A 195 -5.42 -1.85 12.14
N MET A 196 -5.71 -1.23 13.28
CA MET A 196 -4.85 -1.28 14.45
C MET A 196 -5.65 -1.27 15.75
N THR A 197 -5.04 -1.75 16.82
CA THR A 197 -5.58 -1.66 18.18
C THR A 197 -4.80 -0.63 18.97
N THR A 198 -5.40 0.04 19.96
CA THR A 198 -4.62 0.85 20.90
C THR A 198 -5.25 0.98 22.27
N ASN A 199 -4.43 1.11 23.31
CA ASN A 199 -4.87 1.44 24.67
C ASN A 199 -4.71 2.94 25.00
N LEU A 200 -4.26 3.74 24.03
CA LEU A 200 -4.33 5.20 24.13
C LEU A 200 -5.77 5.68 24.24
N SER A 201 -5.96 6.85 24.85
CA SER A 201 -7.25 7.54 24.78
C SER A 201 -7.55 7.94 23.33
N LYS A 202 -8.85 8.18 23.05
CA LYS A 202 -9.30 8.62 21.73
C LYS A 202 -8.60 9.91 21.30
N GLU A 203 -8.42 10.87 22.21
CA GLU A 203 -7.75 12.13 21.93
C GLU A 203 -6.27 11.94 21.58
N GLU A 204 -5.57 11.06 22.29
CA GLU A 204 -4.15 10.76 22.05
C GLU A 204 -3.94 10.12 20.68
N ILE A 205 -4.73 9.10 20.34
CA ILE A 205 -4.56 8.43 19.05
C ILE A 205 -4.94 9.32 17.87
N LEU A 206 -5.96 10.17 18.01
CA LEU A 206 -6.30 11.14 16.97
C LEU A 206 -5.15 12.13 16.75
N LYS A 207 -4.50 12.59 17.83
CA LYS A 207 -3.34 13.48 17.75
C LYS A 207 -2.14 12.78 17.08
N GLU A 208 -1.89 11.52 17.38
CA GLU A 208 -0.81 10.74 16.77
C GLU A 208 -1.05 10.50 15.27
N LEU A 209 -2.28 10.14 14.89
CA LEU A 209 -2.65 9.98 13.49
C LEU A 209 -2.52 11.31 12.73
N GLU A 210 -3.00 12.42 13.29
CA GLU A 210 -2.80 13.75 12.70
C GLU A 210 -1.33 14.11 12.54
N ALA A 211 -0.50 13.85 13.55
CA ALA A 211 0.93 14.10 13.48
C ALA A 211 1.59 13.25 12.39
N THR A 212 1.15 12.00 12.23
CA THR A 212 1.66 11.08 11.21
C THR A 212 1.25 11.48 9.80
N THR A 213 -0.01 11.88 9.59
CA THR A 213 -0.47 12.43 8.31
C THR A 213 0.29 13.71 7.94
N LYS A 214 0.60 14.58 8.91
CA LYS A 214 1.36 15.83 8.66
C LYS A 214 2.80 15.60 8.19
N LYS A 215 3.38 14.40 8.37
CA LYS A 215 4.72 14.05 7.87
C LYS A 215 4.76 14.03 6.34
N ASP A 216 3.64 13.73 5.69
CA ASP A 216 3.56 13.66 4.24
C ASP A 216 2.24 14.23 3.70
N SER A 217 2.33 15.41 3.10
CA SER A 217 1.19 16.08 2.45
C SER A 217 0.54 15.30 1.30
N ASN A 218 1.15 14.21 0.84
CA ASN A 218 0.60 13.35 -0.22
C ASN A 218 -0.22 12.18 0.32
N ILE A 219 -0.18 11.94 1.62
CA ILE A 219 -0.95 10.88 2.28
C ILE A 219 -2.11 11.54 3.02
N ASN A 220 -3.33 11.13 2.68
CA ASN A 220 -4.54 11.57 3.34
C ASN A 220 -5.27 10.35 3.88
N ILE A 221 -5.72 10.42 5.12
CA ILE A 221 -6.43 9.32 5.77
C ILE A 221 -7.85 9.72 6.16
N THR A 222 -8.78 8.78 6.06
CA THR A 222 -10.13 8.91 6.62
C THR A 222 -10.26 7.92 7.78
N THR A 223 -10.45 8.43 9.00
CA THR A 223 -10.39 7.62 10.22
C THR A 223 -11.78 7.29 10.77
N ALA A 224 -11.92 6.08 11.30
CA ALA A 224 -13.06 5.64 12.10
C ALA A 224 -12.52 4.92 13.36
N ILE A 225 -13.02 5.31 14.54
CA ILE A 225 -12.59 4.75 15.83
C ILE A 225 -13.78 4.08 16.48
N TYR A 226 -13.61 2.81 16.85
CA TYR A 226 -14.63 1.97 17.47
C TYR A 226 -14.15 1.47 18.84
N TRP A 227 -15.11 1.20 19.72
CA TRP A 227 -14.86 0.60 21.04
C TRP A 227 -14.74 -0.91 20.93
N THR A 228 -14.13 -1.54 21.94
CA THR A 228 -14.02 -3.00 22.02
C THR A 228 -15.39 -3.63 21.82
N ILE A 229 -15.53 -4.45 20.78
CA ILE A 229 -16.71 -5.30 20.61
C ILE A 229 -16.67 -6.29 21.78
N TYR A 230 -17.69 -6.29 22.64
CA TYR A 230 -17.89 -7.39 23.58
C TYR A 230 -18.16 -8.65 22.75
N TRP A 231 -17.12 -9.46 22.53
CA TRP A 231 -17.15 -10.67 21.70
C TRP A 231 -18.14 -11.73 22.18
N THR A 232 -18.77 -11.54 23.35
CA THR A 232 -19.83 -12.42 23.88
C THR A 232 -21.08 -12.51 23.00
N TYR A 233 -21.19 -11.74 21.91
CA TYR A 233 -22.32 -11.81 20.97
C TYR A 233 -22.00 -12.26 19.53
N ILE A 234 -20.78 -12.70 19.23
CA ILE A 234 -20.49 -13.36 17.94
C ILE A 234 -20.69 -14.88 18.10
N TYR A 235 -21.90 -15.29 18.47
CA TYR A 235 -22.36 -16.64 18.21
C TYR A 235 -22.89 -16.66 16.77
N TRP A 236 -22.16 -17.30 15.87
CA TRP A 236 -22.74 -17.77 14.62
C TRP A 236 -23.89 -18.70 14.98
N LYS A 237 -25.12 -18.25 14.76
CA LYS A 237 -26.27 -19.15 14.74
C LYS A 237 -26.12 -19.96 13.45
N SER A 238 -25.60 -21.19 13.52
CA SER A 238 -25.83 -22.13 12.43
C SER A 238 -27.34 -22.28 12.33
N SER A 239 -27.91 -21.77 11.25
CA SER A 239 -29.26 -22.15 10.89
C SER A 239 -29.15 -23.54 10.28
N ASP A 240 -29.22 -24.56 11.15
CA ASP A 240 -29.74 -25.86 10.72
C ASP A 240 -31.23 -25.68 10.47
N LEU A 241 -31.59 -25.52 9.19
CA LEU A 241 -32.86 -25.90 8.57
C LEU A 241 -32.61 -26.20 7.08
#